data_AF-A0A942E0V4-F1
#
_entry.id   AF-A0A942E0V4-F1
#
_cell.length_a   1.000
_cell.length_b   1.000
_cell.length_c   1.000
_cell.angle_alpha   90.00
_cell.angle_beta   90.00
_cell.angle_gamma   90.00
#
_symmetry.space_group_name_H-M   'P 1'
#
loop_
_entity.id
_entity.type
_entity.pdbx_description
1 polymer ?
#
loop_
_entity_poly.entity_id
_entity_poly.type
_entity_poly.pdbx_seq_one_letter_code
_entity_poly.pdbx_strand_id
1 'polypeptide(L)'
;MPLPSHLFIADDGALYDTREPNWAERALRPVYRKTAVTIHDVAELKATLRVGSHAWPGGYPLYIVLQDGSPITHDTARKNFRELVAAMWDENLRNDWRPVATGINWEDPDLYDAHTNERIPSAYAEPEEEAA
;
A
#
# COMPACT_ATOMS: atom_id res chain seq x y z
N MET A 1 -15.36 -6.01 -1.55
CA MET A 1 -16.04 -7.03 -2.37
C MET A 1 -15.19 -8.28 -2.39
N PRO A 2 -15.77 -9.46 -2.15
CA PRO A 2 -15.05 -10.73 -2.30
C PRO A 2 -14.65 -10.93 -3.77
N LEU A 3 -13.49 -11.54 -3.99
CA LEU A 3 -13.01 -11.89 -5.31
C LEU A 3 -13.88 -13.04 -5.88
N PRO A 4 -14.34 -12.99 -7.14
CA PRO A 4 -14.99 -14.12 -7.79
C PRO A 4 -14.19 -15.41 -7.69
N SER A 5 -14.84 -16.57 -7.58
CA SER A 5 -14.19 -17.87 -7.34
C SER A 5 -13.25 -18.35 -8.45
N HIS A 6 -13.44 -17.86 -9.68
CA HIS A 6 -12.57 -18.18 -10.82
C HIS A 6 -11.33 -17.28 -10.89
N LEU A 7 -11.25 -16.24 -10.05
CA LEU A 7 -10.08 -15.40 -9.97
C LEU A 7 -9.19 -15.89 -8.83
N PHE A 8 -7.92 -16.10 -9.14
CA PHE A 8 -6.92 -16.59 -8.20
C PHE A 8 -5.81 -15.56 -8.04
N ILE A 9 -5.42 -15.27 -6.79
CA ILE A 9 -4.27 -14.43 -6.47
C ILE A 9 -3.15 -15.38 -6.05
N ALA A 10 -2.06 -15.40 -6.81
CA ALA A 10 -0.90 -16.21 -6.44
C ALA A 10 -0.03 -15.49 -5.39
N ASP A 11 0.95 -16.21 -4.83
CA ASP A 11 1.86 -15.70 -3.79
C ASP A 11 2.76 -14.55 -4.29
N ASP A 12 3.04 -14.50 -5.58
CA ASP A 12 3.75 -13.38 -6.23
C ASP A 12 2.92 -12.08 -6.30
N GLY A 13 1.64 -12.13 -5.92
CA GLY A 13 0.69 -11.03 -5.94
C GLY A 13 0.02 -10.78 -7.29
N ALA A 14 0.21 -11.67 -8.28
CA ALA A 14 -0.44 -11.61 -9.57
C ALA A 14 -1.85 -12.21 -9.54
N LEU A 15 -2.74 -11.67 -10.37
CA LEU A 15 -4.12 -12.13 -10.55
C LEU A 15 -4.25 -12.99 -11.80
N TYR A 16 -4.92 -14.13 -11.68
CA TYR A 16 -5.15 -15.11 -12.74
C TYR A 16 -6.63 -15.45 -12.87
N ASP A 17 -7.03 -15.95 -14.04
CA ASP A 17 -8.38 -16.48 -14.31
C ASP A 17 -8.33 -17.98 -14.56
N THR A 18 -8.83 -18.78 -13.63
CA THR A 18 -8.75 -20.24 -13.66
C THR A 18 -9.65 -20.91 -14.70
N ARG A 19 -10.46 -20.13 -15.44
CA ARG A 19 -11.27 -20.65 -16.57
C ARG A 19 -10.45 -20.89 -17.83
N GLU A 20 -9.29 -20.24 -17.95
CA GLU A 20 -8.41 -20.38 -19.12
C GLU A 20 -7.57 -21.66 -19.00
N PRO A 21 -7.46 -22.50 -20.04
CA PRO A 21 -6.72 -23.77 -19.97
C PRO A 21 -5.26 -23.64 -19.53
N ASN A 22 -4.57 -22.56 -19.94
CA ASN A 22 -3.17 -22.27 -19.62
C ASN A 22 -3.06 -21.03 -18.71
N TRP A 23 -4.00 -20.86 -17.78
CA TRP A 23 -4.09 -19.66 -16.95
C TRP A 23 -2.79 -19.34 -16.20
N ALA A 24 -2.07 -20.35 -15.70
CA ALA A 24 -0.87 -20.17 -14.89
C ALA A 24 0.28 -19.47 -15.65
N GLU A 25 0.29 -19.56 -16.98
CA GLU A 25 1.31 -18.92 -17.83
C GLU A 25 0.97 -17.46 -18.17
N ARG A 26 -0.28 -17.03 -17.92
CA ARG A 26 -0.81 -15.74 -18.37
C ARG A 26 -1.55 -15.03 -17.25
N ALA A 27 -0.82 -14.26 -16.45
CA ALA A 27 -1.42 -13.37 -15.45
C ALA A 27 -2.34 -12.34 -16.13
N LEU A 28 -3.58 -12.22 -15.64
CA LEU A 28 -4.48 -11.12 -16.02
C LEU A 28 -3.91 -9.78 -15.59
N ARG A 29 -3.35 -9.74 -14.37
CA ARG A 29 -2.70 -8.57 -13.79
C ARG A 29 -1.47 -9.02 -13.01
N PRO A 30 -0.26 -8.83 -13.56
CA PRO A 30 0.98 -9.19 -12.87
C PRO A 30 1.15 -8.44 -11.54
N VAL A 31 0.68 -7.19 -11.48
CA VAL A 31 0.78 -6.32 -10.29
C VAL A 31 -0.63 -6.08 -9.74
N TYR A 32 -1.14 -7.03 -8.96
CA TYR A 32 -2.50 -6.94 -8.40
C TYR A 32 -2.54 -6.74 -6.89
N ARG A 33 -1.82 -7.52 -6.10
CA ARG A 33 -1.78 -7.46 -4.64
C ARG A 33 -0.36 -7.70 -4.15
N LYS A 34 0.50 -6.70 -4.34
CA LYS A 34 1.92 -6.76 -4.00
C LYS A 34 2.36 -5.41 -3.44
N THR A 35 3.16 -5.43 -2.39
CA THR A 35 3.76 -4.23 -1.81
C THR A 35 4.91 -3.77 -2.70
N ALA A 36 4.85 -2.53 -3.16
CA ALA A 36 5.95 -1.89 -3.87
C ALA A 36 6.77 -1.04 -2.88
N VAL A 37 8.09 -1.25 -2.85
CA VAL A 37 9.00 -0.41 -2.03
C VAL A 37 9.00 1.01 -2.58
N THR A 38 9.18 1.14 -3.89
CA THR A 38 9.06 2.38 -4.65
C THR A 38 7.79 2.30 -5.49
N ILE A 39 7.03 3.38 -5.57
CA ILE A 39 5.79 3.48 -6.34
C ILE A 39 6.06 4.33 -7.58
N HIS A 40 6.10 3.68 -8.74
CA HIS A 40 6.35 4.33 -10.03
C HIS A 40 5.06 4.69 -10.74
N ASP A 41 4.03 3.85 -10.62
CA ASP A 41 2.77 4.02 -11.35
C ASP A 41 1.53 3.70 -10.52
N VAL A 42 0.37 4.01 -11.11
CA VAL A 42 -0.93 3.83 -10.48
C VAL A 42 -1.27 2.34 -10.26
N ALA A 43 -0.70 1.42 -11.04
CA ALA A 43 -0.93 -0.01 -10.86
C ALA A 43 -0.24 -0.51 -9.58
N GLU A 44 1.00 -0.06 -9.33
CA GLU A 44 1.75 -0.32 -8.12
C GLU A 44 1.07 0.29 -6.89
N LEU A 45 0.64 1.57 -6.95
CA LEU A 45 -0.12 2.19 -5.85
C LEU A 45 -1.37 1.35 -5.52
N LYS A 46 -2.16 0.97 -6.54
CA LYS A 46 -3.34 0.13 -6.35
C LYS A 46 -2.99 -1.22 -5.74
N ALA A 47 -1.90 -1.84 -6.17
CA ALA A 47 -1.49 -3.15 -5.70
C ALA A 47 -1.03 -3.11 -4.24
N THR A 48 -0.21 -2.12 -3.88
CA THR A 48 0.20 -1.84 -2.49
C THR A 48 -1.02 -1.64 -1.61
N LEU A 49 -1.96 -0.78 -2.01
CA LEU A 49 -3.16 -0.54 -1.20
C LEU A 49 -3.97 -1.83 -1.01
N ARG A 50 -4.06 -2.73 -2.01
CA ARG A 50 -4.77 -4.01 -1.89
C ARG A 50 -4.12 -5.02 -0.94
N VAL A 51 -2.82 -4.92 -0.67
CA VAL A 51 -2.16 -5.78 0.33
C VAL A 51 -2.78 -5.55 1.70
N GLY A 52 -2.96 -4.29 2.07
CA GLY A 52 -3.46 -3.85 3.38
C GLY A 52 -2.41 -3.01 4.10
N SER A 53 -2.70 -2.62 5.34
CA SER A 53 -1.81 -1.79 6.17
C SER A 53 -0.66 -2.56 6.82
N HIS A 54 -0.44 -3.82 6.46
CA HIS A 54 0.61 -4.65 7.05
C HIS A 54 1.38 -5.41 5.98
N ALA A 55 2.69 -5.52 6.18
CA ALA A 55 3.63 -6.18 5.28
C ALA A 55 3.47 -7.70 5.31
N TRP A 56 3.76 -8.33 4.17
CA TRP A 56 3.95 -9.77 4.07
C TRP A 56 5.34 -10.07 3.51
N PRO A 57 6.13 -10.98 4.12
CA PRO A 57 5.86 -11.69 5.38
C PRO A 57 6.07 -10.80 6.62
N GLY A 58 5.56 -11.21 7.78
CA GLY A 58 5.89 -10.62 9.09
C GLY A 58 4.83 -9.72 9.72
N GLY A 59 3.88 -9.19 8.95
CA GLY A 59 2.74 -8.44 9.50
C GLY A 59 3.11 -7.05 10.06
N TYR A 60 4.22 -6.46 9.62
CA TYR A 60 4.67 -5.15 10.12
C TYR A 60 3.82 -3.98 9.57
N PRO A 61 3.55 -2.94 10.37
CA PRO A 61 2.72 -1.82 9.93
C PRO A 61 3.36 -1.06 8.77
N LEU A 62 2.55 -0.78 7.74
CA LEU A 62 2.93 -0.07 6.53
C LEU A 62 2.34 1.35 6.51
N TYR A 63 3.13 2.28 5.98
CA TYR A 63 2.68 3.62 5.62
C TYR A 63 3.17 3.98 4.21
N ILE A 64 2.54 4.96 3.60
CA ILE A 64 2.93 5.51 2.29
C ILE A 64 3.75 6.76 2.51
N VAL A 65 4.85 6.89 1.78
CA VAL A 65 5.70 8.08 1.74
C VAL A 65 5.30 8.93 0.55
N LEU A 66 5.09 10.21 0.80
CA LEU A 66 4.80 11.23 -0.20
C LEU A 66 6.09 11.86 -0.74
N GLN A 67 5.99 12.63 -1.82
CA GLN A 67 7.13 13.18 -2.56
C GLN A 67 7.99 14.14 -1.74
N ASP A 68 7.38 14.83 -0.76
CA ASP A 68 8.05 15.68 0.22
C ASP A 68 8.70 14.90 1.39
N GLY A 69 8.53 13.57 1.41
CA GLY A 69 9.00 12.69 2.48
C GLY A 69 8.01 12.53 3.63
N SER A 70 6.84 13.18 3.57
CA SER A 70 5.84 13.06 4.62
C SER A 70 5.13 11.70 4.59
N PRO A 71 4.81 11.10 5.74
CA PRO A 71 4.15 9.81 5.81
C PRO A 71 2.62 9.97 5.88
N ILE A 72 1.89 9.08 5.22
CA ILE A 72 0.44 8.92 5.39
C ILE A 72 0.08 7.46 5.62
N THR A 73 -0.99 7.21 6.37
CA THR A 73 -1.50 5.86 6.62
C THR A 73 -2.13 5.27 5.37
N HIS A 74 -2.24 3.93 5.36
CA HIS A 74 -2.98 3.21 4.32
C HIS A 74 -4.45 3.61 4.23
N ASP A 75 -5.06 4.04 5.34
CA ASP A 75 -6.46 4.45 5.36
C ASP A 75 -6.65 5.82 4.72
N THR A 76 -5.83 6.81 5.10
CA THR A 76 -5.75 8.12 4.42
C THR A 76 -5.53 7.93 2.92
N ALA A 77 -4.55 7.09 2.53
CA ALA A 77 -4.29 6.83 1.12
C ALA A 77 -5.47 6.19 0.37
N ARG A 78 -6.28 5.36 1.04
CA ARG A 78 -7.51 4.78 0.47
C ARG A 78 -8.63 5.80 0.34
N LYS A 79 -8.83 6.66 1.34
CA LYS A 79 -9.84 7.73 1.34
C LYS A 79 -9.53 8.77 0.26
N ASN A 80 -8.27 9.15 0.11
CA ASN A 80 -7.80 10.16 -0.84
C ASN A 80 -7.26 9.55 -2.16
N PHE A 81 -7.61 8.30 -2.47
CA PHE A 81 -7.05 7.57 -3.61
C PHE A 81 -7.14 8.32 -4.95
N ARG A 82 -8.25 9.02 -5.19
CA ARG A 82 -8.46 9.78 -6.44
C ARG A 82 -7.49 10.95 -6.57
N GLU A 83 -7.18 11.61 -5.46
CA GLU A 83 -6.26 12.74 -5.42
C GLU A 83 -4.81 12.28 -5.58
N LEU A 84 -4.45 11.16 -4.94
CA LEU A 84 -3.13 10.55 -5.14
C LEU A 84 -2.89 10.17 -6.61
N VAL A 85 -3.89 9.55 -7.26
CA VAL A 85 -3.81 9.21 -8.69
C VAL A 85 -3.69 10.46 -9.56
N ALA A 86 -4.43 11.53 -9.24
CA ALA A 86 -4.29 12.80 -9.94
C ALA A 86 -2.88 13.39 -9.78
N ALA A 87 -2.32 13.35 -8.57
CA ALA A 87 -0.95 13.81 -8.29
C ALA A 87 0.13 12.98 -9.01
N MET A 88 -0.11 11.69 -9.27
CA MET A 88 0.81 10.86 -10.05
C MET A 88 0.82 11.19 -11.55
N TRP A 89 -0.28 11.75 -12.08
CA TRP A 89 -0.36 12.19 -13.48
C TRP A 89 0.04 13.64 -13.68
N ASP A 90 0.19 14.40 -12.59
CA ASP A 90 0.71 15.75 -12.64
C ASP A 90 2.21 15.72 -13.02
N GLU A 91 2.56 16.39 -14.12
CA GLU A 91 3.95 16.51 -14.57
C GLU A 91 4.77 17.46 -13.67
N ASN A 92 4.11 18.18 -12.76
CA ASN A 92 4.78 19.02 -11.79
C ASN A 92 5.51 18.19 -10.73
N LEU A 93 6.83 18.14 -10.83
CA LEU A 93 7.72 17.47 -9.87
C LEU A 93 7.66 18.05 -8.45
N ARG A 94 6.96 19.18 -8.24
CA ARG A 94 6.72 19.78 -6.92
C ARG A 94 5.36 19.40 -6.32
N ASN A 95 4.70 18.39 -6.87
CA ASN A 95 3.48 17.89 -6.28
C ASN A 95 3.81 17.00 -5.07
N ASP A 96 3.85 17.63 -3.89
CA ASP A 96 4.18 16.97 -2.63
C ASP A 96 3.22 15.82 -2.31
N TRP A 97 1.97 15.86 -2.82
CA TRP A 97 0.96 14.80 -2.61
C TRP A 97 1.20 13.52 -3.41
N ARG A 98 2.23 13.49 -4.28
CA ARG A 98 2.52 12.31 -5.08
C ARG A 98 3.08 11.19 -4.18
N PRO A 99 2.48 9.99 -4.16
CA PRO A 99 3.05 8.85 -3.44
C PRO A 99 4.28 8.32 -4.19
N VAL A 100 5.37 8.09 -3.46
CA VAL A 100 6.67 7.69 -4.03
C VAL A 100 7.20 6.37 -3.49
N ALA A 101 6.81 5.98 -2.28
CA ALA A 101 7.31 4.76 -1.65
C ALA A 101 6.35 4.22 -0.58
N THR A 102 6.62 2.99 -0.14
CA THR A 102 6.01 2.38 1.04
C THR A 102 7.09 2.15 2.09
N GLY A 103 6.82 2.56 3.32
CA GLY A 103 7.72 2.38 4.47
C GLY A 103 7.12 1.46 5.54
N ILE A 104 8.00 0.94 6.40
CA ILE A 104 7.63 0.28 7.65
C ILE A 104 8.07 1.19 8.79
N ASN A 105 7.18 1.44 9.75
CA ASN A 105 7.56 2.13 10.97
C ASN A 105 8.13 1.09 11.94
N TRP A 106 9.45 1.04 12.08
CA TRP A 106 10.11 0.03 12.90
C TRP A 106 10.07 0.36 14.39
N GLU A 107 10.49 1.58 14.77
CA GLU A 107 10.76 1.95 16.17
C GLU A 107 10.37 3.40 16.49
N ASP A 108 9.65 4.10 15.59
CA ASP A 108 9.29 5.50 15.81
C ASP A 108 7.90 5.61 16.49
N PRO A 109 7.83 5.93 17.80
CA PRO A 109 6.55 6.11 18.48
C PRO A 109 5.87 7.44 18.11
N ASP A 110 6.61 8.38 17.53
CA ASP A 110 6.19 9.75 17.24
C ASP A 110 6.01 10.00 15.73
N LEU A 111 5.77 8.92 14.96
CA LEU A 111 5.41 9.03 13.55
C LEU A 111 3.90 9.26 13.40
N TYR A 112 3.51 10.37 12.78
CA TYR A 112 2.11 10.75 12.59
C TYR A 112 1.79 10.95 11.09
N ASP A 113 0.56 10.62 10.73
CA ASP A 113 0.00 10.87 9.41
C ASP A 113 -0.03 12.37 9.11
N ALA A 114 0.61 12.78 8.03
CA ALA A 114 0.74 14.20 7.68
C ALA A 114 -0.58 14.88 7.31
N HIS A 115 -1.63 14.12 6.99
CA HIS A 115 -2.94 14.64 6.60
C HIS A 115 -3.93 14.68 7.76
N THR A 116 -3.97 13.61 8.56
CA THR A 116 -4.96 13.45 9.65
C THR A 116 -4.38 13.68 11.03
N ASN A 117 -3.06 13.71 11.16
CA ASN A 117 -2.32 13.75 12.42
C ASN A 117 -2.60 12.53 13.34
N GLU A 118 -3.13 11.45 12.78
CA GLU A 118 -3.27 10.17 13.49
C GLU A 118 -1.91 9.48 13.62
N ARG A 119 -1.66 8.82 14.75
CA ARG A 119 -0.40 8.10 14.97
C ARG A 119 -0.29 6.89 14.03
N ILE A 120 0.85 6.73 13.40
CA ILE A 120 1.18 5.56 12.59
C ILE A 120 1.75 4.47 13.50
N PRO A 121 1.15 3.26 13.55
CA PRO A 121 1.64 2.18 14.40
C PRO A 121 3.09 1.82 14.09
N SER A 122 3.85 1.49 15.13
CA SER A 122 5.23 1.04 15.09
C SER A 122 5.32 -0.47 15.30
N ALA A 123 6.34 -1.11 14.72
CA ALA A 123 6.57 -2.54 14.92
C ALA A 123 7.07 -2.86 16.35
N TYR A 124 7.91 -1.99 16.92
CA TYR A 124 8.62 -2.25 18.17
C TYR A 124 8.53 -1.10 19.18
N ALA A 125 7.80 -0.03 18.89
CA ALA A 125 7.60 1.10 19.80
C ALA A 125 6.11 1.34 20.12
N GLU A 126 5.31 0.27 20.20
CA GLU A 126 3.96 0.37 20.72
C GLU A 126 3.98 0.62 22.23
N PRO A 127 3.08 1.49 22.74
CA PRO A 127 2.97 1.68 24.18
C PRO A 127 2.58 0.34 24.81
N GLU A 128 3.17 0.01 25.96
CA GLU A 128 2.70 -1.13 26.75
C GLU A 128 1.21 -0.95 27.00
N GLU A 129 0.37 -1.86 26.48
CA GLU A 129 -1.04 -1.90 26.85
C GLU A 129 -1.10 -2.11 28.36
N GLU A 130 -1.42 -1.05 29.12
CA GLU A 130 -1.78 -1.18 30.52
C GLU A 130 -2.99 -2.12 30.59
N ALA A 131 -2.72 -3.38 30.94
CA ALA A 131 -3.74 -4.40 31.16
C ALA A 131 -4.64 -3.92 32.31
N ALA A 132 -5.83 -3.42 31.96
CA ALA A 132 -6.88 -3.02 32.89
C ALA A 132 -7.60 -4.22 33.52
#